data_AF-A0A7S2HCJ3-F1
#
_entry.id   AF-A0A7S2HCJ3-F1
#
_cell.length_a   1.000
_cell.length_b   1.000
_cell.length_c   1.000
_cell.angle_alpha   90.00
_cell.angle_beta   90.00
_cell.angle_gamma   90.00
#
_symmetry.space_group_name_H-M   'P 1'
#
loop_
_entity.id
_entity.type
_entity.pdbx_description
1 polymer ?
#
loop_
_entity_poly.entity_id
_entity_poly.type
_entity_poly.pdbx_seq_one_letter_code
_entity_poly.pdbx_strand_id
1 'polypeptide(L)'
;HTGLERCPMDTGGTCFSTGMCDVFRRGLAVRCERGRCRCKPGFCNLHGACKSQASFDDRSKPRPCPSFTGESSGPLGCSPVFGATRRFLGLCVCKPGYCSVQGVCRKNMGNFKAKVAPITQAGADFPGPRVTTGMAMSGGGSRALAM
;
A
#
# COMPACT_ATOMS: atom_id res chain seq x y z
N HIS A 1 11.25 22.45 0.31
CA HIS A 1 11.44 21.49 1.42
C HIS A 1 11.16 20.09 0.93
N THR A 2 12.21 19.26 0.80
CA THR A 2 12.18 17.91 0.24
C THR A 2 11.58 16.93 1.25
N GLY A 3 10.41 16.37 0.91
CA GLY A 3 9.65 15.43 1.74
C GLY A 3 10.26 14.03 1.75
N LEU A 4 11.33 13.85 2.54
CA LEU A 4 11.58 12.57 3.20
C LEU A 4 10.46 12.39 4.23
N GLU A 5 9.39 11.68 3.88
CA GLU A 5 8.49 11.12 4.89
C GLU A 5 9.37 10.31 5.85
N ARG A 6 9.64 10.89 7.02
CA ARG A 6 10.51 10.31 8.03
C ARG A 6 9.91 8.96 8.43
N CYS A 7 10.55 7.90 7.98
CA CYS A 7 10.41 6.53 8.47
C CYS A 7 10.15 6.55 9.98
N PRO A 8 8.94 6.17 10.45
CA PRO A 8 8.62 6.21 11.86
C PRO A 8 9.47 5.15 12.58
N MET A 9 10.27 5.55 13.56
CA MET A 9 11.13 4.62 14.30
C MET A 9 10.54 4.20 15.64
N ASP A 10 9.58 4.95 16.17
CA ASP A 10 8.96 4.65 17.46
C ASP A 10 7.98 3.49 17.27
N THR A 11 8.20 2.39 17.99
CA THR A 11 7.36 1.19 17.91
C THR A 11 6.11 1.28 18.81
N GLY A 12 5.95 2.35 19.58
CA GLY A 12 4.86 2.50 20.56
C GLY A 12 5.02 1.63 21.80
N GLY A 13 6.22 1.05 22.00
CA GLY A 13 6.56 0.28 23.19
C GLY A 13 7.43 1.07 24.14
N THR A 14 7.32 0.79 25.42
CA THR A 14 8.23 1.28 26.45
C THR A 14 9.16 0.15 26.88
N CYS A 15 10.32 0.52 27.40
CA CYS A 15 11.26 -0.40 28.02
C CYS A 15 11.66 0.19 29.38
N PHE A 16 11.50 -0.58 30.45
CA PHE A 16 11.81 -0.17 31.83
C PHE A 16 12.75 -1.19 32.49
N SER A 17 13.75 -0.68 33.22
CA SER A 17 14.79 -1.31 34.06
C SER A 17 15.55 -2.54 33.55
N THR A 18 14.93 -3.48 32.83
CA THR A 18 15.58 -4.65 32.21
C THR A 18 16.09 -4.37 30.79
N GLY A 19 15.78 -3.20 30.21
CA GLY A 19 16.28 -2.78 28.90
C GLY A 19 15.75 -3.58 27.71
N MET A 20 14.82 -4.51 27.95
CA MET A 20 14.32 -5.41 26.93
C MET A 20 13.05 -4.85 26.27
N CYS A 21 13.12 -4.68 24.96
CA CYS A 21 11.94 -4.52 24.11
C CYS A 21 11.47 -5.91 23.69
N ASP A 22 10.15 -6.16 23.66
CA ASP A 22 9.58 -7.46 23.27
C ASP A 22 10.09 -7.94 21.90
N VAL A 23 11.15 -8.76 21.93
CA VAL A 23 11.80 -9.30 20.74
C VAL A 23 10.84 -10.21 19.98
N PHE A 24 9.95 -10.90 20.71
CA PHE A 24 8.94 -11.80 20.16
C PHE A 24 7.87 -11.12 19.32
N ARG A 25 7.45 -9.88 19.67
CA ARG A 25 6.42 -9.15 18.89
C ARG A 25 7.02 -8.21 17.84
N ARG A 26 8.26 -7.76 18.01
CA ARG A 26 8.82 -6.63 17.27
C ARG A 26 10.09 -6.96 16.47
N GLY A 27 10.65 -8.15 16.66
CA GLY A 27 11.83 -8.68 15.96
C GLY A 27 13.18 -8.27 16.58
N LEU A 28 14.28 -8.76 16.00
CA LEU A 28 15.67 -8.49 16.43
C LEU A 28 16.18 -7.06 16.10
N ALA A 29 15.37 -6.27 15.39
CA ALA A 29 15.72 -4.95 14.88
C ALA A 29 15.23 -3.79 15.78
N VAL A 30 15.00 -4.05 17.07
CA VAL A 30 14.56 -3.04 18.05
C VAL A 30 15.68 -2.73 19.04
N ARG A 31 15.74 -1.50 19.53
CA ARG A 31 16.60 -1.03 20.62
C ARG A 31 15.79 -0.22 21.62
N CYS A 32 16.18 -0.29 22.89
CA CYS A 32 15.63 0.58 23.93
C CYS A 32 16.40 1.90 23.96
N GLU A 33 15.70 3.03 23.82
CA GLU A 33 16.29 4.36 23.82
C GLU A 33 15.37 5.33 24.59
N ARG A 34 15.88 5.92 25.67
CA ARG A 34 15.12 6.83 26.57
C ARG A 34 13.79 6.24 27.06
N GLY A 35 13.81 4.97 27.48
CA GLY A 35 12.63 4.26 27.97
C GLY A 35 11.60 3.89 26.90
N ARG A 36 11.95 4.04 25.61
CA ARG A 36 11.09 3.68 24.47
C ARG A 36 11.77 2.69 23.54
N CYS A 37 10.96 1.81 22.97
CA CYS A 37 11.40 0.84 21.99
C CYS A 37 11.38 1.47 20.60
N ARG A 38 12.57 1.55 19.99
CA ARG A 38 12.78 2.15 18.67
C ARG A 38 13.41 1.16 17.71
N CYS A 39 13.08 1.27 16.43
CA CYS A 39 13.78 0.54 15.40
C CYS A 39 15.26 0.96 15.32
N LYS A 40 16.14 0.00 15.02
CA LYS A 40 17.55 0.26 14.74
C LYS A 40 17.69 1.13 13.48
N PRO A 41 18.80 1.86 13.32
CA PRO A 41 19.10 2.58 12.08
C PRO A 41 18.99 1.65 10.86
N GLY A 42 18.39 2.15 9.78
CA GLY A 42 18.09 1.34 8.58
C GLY A 42 16.83 0.48 8.69
N PHE A 43 16.04 0.61 9.76
CA PHE A 43 14.75 -0.04 9.94
C PHE A 43 13.63 0.95 10.29
N CYS A 44 12.42 0.66 9.81
CA CYS A 44 11.20 1.44 10.00
C CYS A 44 10.15 0.63 10.75
N ASN A 45 9.43 1.29 11.65
CA ASN A 45 8.26 0.73 12.29
C ASN A 45 7.10 0.68 11.29
N LEU A 46 6.66 -0.53 10.98
CA LEU A 46 5.44 -0.82 10.24
C LEU A 46 4.55 -1.67 11.14
N HIS A 47 3.45 -1.09 11.62
CA HIS A 47 2.46 -1.77 12.46
C HIS A 47 3.03 -2.45 13.73
N GLY A 48 4.02 -1.82 14.36
CA GLY A 48 4.64 -2.31 15.60
C GLY A 48 5.85 -3.23 15.38
N ALA A 49 6.21 -3.54 14.13
CA ALA A 49 7.37 -4.35 13.78
C ALA A 49 8.40 -3.54 13.00
N CYS A 50 9.69 -3.76 13.28
CA CYS A 50 10.77 -3.10 12.56
C CYS A 50 11.13 -3.86 11.28
N LYS A 51 10.94 -3.22 10.13
CA LYS A 51 11.27 -3.75 8.79
C LYS A 51 12.39 -2.92 8.18
N SER A 52 13.20 -3.52 7.30
CA SER A 52 14.30 -2.78 6.68
C SER A 52 13.77 -1.57 5.91
N GLN A 53 14.52 -0.48 5.91
CA GLN A 53 14.14 0.75 5.22
C GLN A 53 14.02 0.52 3.71
N ALA A 54 14.81 -0.40 3.14
CA ALA A 54 14.64 -0.85 1.75
C ALA A 54 13.25 -1.47 1.49
N SER A 55 12.61 -2.08 2.50
CA SER A 55 11.24 -2.58 2.43
C SER A 55 10.18 -1.49 2.66
N PHE A 56 10.57 -0.35 3.24
CA PHE A 56 9.72 0.82 3.48
C PHE A 56 9.72 1.78 2.28
N ASP A 57 10.88 1.95 1.65
CA ASP A 57 11.09 2.74 0.43
C ASP A 57 10.78 1.97 -0.85
N ASP A 58 10.37 0.70 -0.77
CA ASP A 58 9.87 -0.08 -1.91
C ASP A 58 8.45 0.36 -2.32
N ARG A 59 8.25 1.67 -2.50
CA ARG A 59 7.13 2.26 -3.25
C ARG A 59 7.18 1.88 -4.74
N SER A 60 8.31 1.32 -5.17
CA SER A 60 8.56 0.77 -6.50
C SER A 60 7.95 -0.62 -6.67
N LYS A 61 7.77 -1.40 -5.60
CA LYS A 61 6.99 -2.63 -5.67
C LYS A 61 5.50 -2.28 -5.72
N PRO A 62 4.77 -2.78 -6.73
CA PRO A 62 3.32 -2.83 -6.65
C PRO A 62 2.96 -3.43 -5.30
N ARG A 63 2.10 -2.75 -4.52
CA ARG A 63 1.54 -3.35 -3.31
C ARG A 63 1.08 -4.77 -3.68
N PRO A 64 1.41 -5.80 -2.89
CA PRO A 64 0.97 -7.15 -3.17
C PRO A 64 -0.56 -7.13 -3.13
N CYS A 65 -1.18 -7.02 -4.29
CA CYS A 65 -2.60 -7.17 -4.43
C CYS A 65 -2.89 -8.67 -4.55
N PRO A 66 -4.04 -9.13 -4.04
CA PRO A 66 -4.42 -10.53 -4.15
C PRO A 66 -4.40 -10.92 -5.63
N SER A 67 -3.70 -11.99 -5.96
CA SER A 67 -3.63 -12.53 -7.31
C SER A 67 -4.52 -13.76 -7.49
N PHE A 68 -4.88 -14.45 -6.41
CA PHE A 68 -5.75 -15.63 -6.47
C PHE A 68 -7.20 -15.23 -6.74
N THR A 69 -7.84 -15.89 -7.71
CA THR A 69 -9.24 -15.60 -8.10
C THR A 69 -10.27 -16.33 -7.23
N GLY A 70 -9.82 -17.25 -6.36
CA GLY A 70 -10.72 -18.06 -5.52
C GLY A 70 -11.01 -19.45 -6.11
N GLU A 71 -10.54 -19.74 -7.34
CA GLU A 71 -10.84 -21.00 -8.02
C GLU A 71 -9.60 -21.79 -8.45
N SER A 72 -9.77 -23.11 -8.41
CA SER A 72 -8.89 -24.10 -9.01
C SER A 72 -9.04 -24.07 -10.53
N SER A 73 -7.94 -24.29 -11.23
CA SER A 73 -7.97 -24.45 -12.69
C SER A 73 -8.58 -25.81 -13.08
N GLY A 74 -9.62 -25.78 -13.91
CA GLY A 74 -10.25 -26.98 -14.46
C GLY A 74 -9.43 -27.63 -15.59
N PRO A 75 -9.94 -28.72 -16.19
CA PRO A 75 -9.30 -29.38 -17.34
C PRO A 75 -9.20 -28.44 -18.56
N LEU A 76 -10.15 -27.53 -18.73
CA LEU A 76 -10.17 -26.50 -19.78
C LEU A 76 -9.38 -25.23 -19.40
N GLY A 77 -8.68 -25.23 -18.26
CA GLY A 77 -7.95 -24.07 -17.75
C GLY A 77 -8.77 -23.19 -16.81
N CYS A 78 -8.45 -21.90 -16.77
CA CYS A 78 -9.15 -20.92 -15.94
C CYS A 78 -10.35 -20.34 -16.68
N SER A 79 -11.46 -20.14 -15.98
CA SER A 79 -12.67 -19.58 -16.58
C SER A 79 -12.42 -18.17 -17.13
N PRO A 80 -12.88 -17.85 -18.36
CA PRO A 80 -12.68 -16.53 -18.95
C PRO A 80 -13.39 -15.41 -18.18
N VAL A 81 -14.37 -15.74 -17.33
CA VAL A 81 -15.09 -14.78 -16.47
C VAL A 81 -14.16 -14.04 -15.49
N PHE A 82 -13.00 -14.62 -15.17
CA PHE A 82 -12.00 -14.00 -14.30
C PHE A 82 -11.07 -13.04 -15.02
N GLY A 83 -11.18 -12.92 -16.35
CA GLY A 83 -10.33 -12.03 -17.15
C GLY A 83 -8.90 -12.55 -17.32
N ALA A 84 -7.91 -11.66 -17.12
CA ALA A 84 -6.51 -11.95 -17.43
C ALA A 84 -5.83 -12.85 -16.37
N THR A 85 -6.14 -14.15 -16.41
CA THR A 85 -5.58 -15.18 -15.53
C THR A 85 -4.46 -15.99 -16.17
N ARG A 86 -3.64 -16.64 -15.34
CA ARG A 86 -2.69 -17.70 -15.68
C ARG A 86 -2.84 -18.86 -14.69
N ARG A 87 -2.48 -20.06 -15.13
CA ARG A 87 -2.42 -21.25 -14.28
C ARG A 87 -1.13 -21.25 -13.47
N PHE A 88 -1.21 -21.44 -12.16
CA PHE A 88 -0.04 -21.61 -11.30
C PHE A 88 -0.37 -22.65 -10.22
N LEU A 89 0.37 -23.77 -10.20
CA LEU A 89 0.16 -24.88 -9.25
C LEU A 89 -1.31 -25.36 -9.15
N GLY A 90 -1.99 -25.49 -10.29
CA GLY A 90 -3.39 -25.93 -10.33
C GLY A 90 -4.40 -24.86 -9.89
N LEU A 91 -3.96 -23.64 -9.59
CA LEU A 91 -4.80 -22.50 -9.20
C LEU A 91 -4.89 -21.47 -10.32
N CYS A 92 -5.98 -20.72 -10.34
CA CYS A 92 -6.16 -19.56 -11.20
C CYS A 92 -5.66 -18.29 -10.49
N VAL A 93 -4.61 -17.69 -11.05
CA VAL A 93 -4.03 -16.46 -10.53
C VAL A 93 -3.97 -15.39 -11.61
N CYS A 94 -4.10 -14.14 -11.22
CA CYS A 94 -3.98 -13.02 -12.15
C CYS A 94 -2.59 -12.95 -12.78
N LYS A 95 -2.54 -12.57 -14.05
CA LYS A 95 -1.30 -12.29 -14.76
C LYS A 95 -0.53 -11.15 -14.06
N PRO A 96 0.81 -11.09 -14.21
CA PRO A 96 1.58 -9.95 -13.75
C PRO A 96 0.98 -8.62 -14.23
N GLY A 97 0.84 -7.65 -13.33
CA GLY A 97 0.17 -6.37 -13.62
C GLY A 97 -1.36 -6.39 -13.50
N TYR A 98 -1.97 -7.47 -13.02
CA TYR A 98 -3.39 -7.57 -12.70
C TYR A 98 -3.62 -7.94 -11.22
N CYS A 99 -4.75 -7.52 -10.67
CA CYS A 99 -5.19 -7.80 -9.31
C CYS A 99 -6.57 -8.46 -9.31
N SER A 100 -6.76 -9.43 -8.42
CA SER A 100 -8.05 -10.07 -8.13
C SER A 100 -8.91 -9.09 -7.32
N VAL A 101 -10.00 -8.63 -7.92
CA VAL A 101 -11.02 -7.80 -7.27
C VAL A 101 -12.32 -8.58 -7.36
N GLN A 102 -12.80 -9.10 -6.22
CA GLN A 102 -13.97 -9.98 -6.17
C GLN A 102 -13.84 -11.19 -7.10
N GLY A 103 -12.65 -11.79 -7.16
CA GLY A 103 -12.36 -12.95 -8.01
C GLY A 103 -12.04 -12.61 -9.47
N VAL A 104 -12.22 -11.37 -9.91
CA VAL A 104 -11.94 -10.95 -11.31
C VAL A 104 -10.61 -10.21 -11.39
N CYS A 105 -9.76 -10.60 -12.34
CA CYS A 105 -8.48 -9.96 -12.59
C CYS A 105 -8.65 -8.65 -13.35
N ARG A 106 -8.48 -7.53 -12.63
CA ARG A 106 -8.48 -6.17 -13.17
C ARG A 106 -7.06 -5.65 -13.29
N LYS A 107 -6.77 -4.83 -14.29
CA LYS A 107 -5.44 -4.27 -14.48
C LYS A 107 -5.05 -3.46 -13.24
N ASN A 108 -3.94 -3.84 -12.61
CA ASN A 108 -3.38 -3.08 -11.51
C ASN A 108 -2.86 -1.77 -12.09
N MET A 109 -3.57 -0.69 -11.82
CA MET A 109 -3.15 0.63 -12.25
C MET A 109 -2.06 1.23 -11.32
N GLY A 110 -1.62 0.48 -10.32
CA GLY A 110 -0.60 0.90 -9.36
C GLY A 110 -1.15 1.88 -8.33
N ASN A 111 -0.23 2.51 -7.60
CA ASN A 111 -0.58 3.61 -6.71
C ASN A 111 -0.54 4.91 -7.51
N PHE A 112 -1.67 5.59 -7.62
CA PHE A 112 -1.69 6.95 -8.17
C PHE A 112 -1.44 7.96 -7.06
N LYS A 113 -0.52 8.90 -7.31
CA LYS A 113 -0.37 10.10 -6.48
C LYS A 113 -1.33 11.15 -7.03
N ALA A 114 -2.43 11.40 -6.33
CA ALA A 114 -3.34 12.49 -6.65
C ALA A 114 -2.97 13.71 -5.80
N LYS A 115 -2.86 14.88 -6.44
CA LYS A 115 -2.84 16.17 -5.74
C LYS A 115 -4.25 16.74 -5.83
N VAL A 116 -4.91 16.89 -4.69
CA VAL A 116 -6.21 17.55 -4.63
C VAL A 116 -5.97 19.05 -4.64
N ALA A 117 -6.65 19.75 -5.53
CA ALA A 117 -6.65 21.20 -5.58
C ALA A 117 -8.08 21.71 -5.74
N PRO A 118 -8.48 22.75 -4.98
CA PRO A 118 -9.76 23.40 -5.21
C PRO A 118 -9.71 24.16 -6.54
N ILE A 119 -10.72 23.96 -7.38
CA ILE A 119 -10.95 24.76 -8.58
C ILE A 119 -12.21 25.59 -8.33
N THR A 120 -12.10 26.89 -8.51
CA THR A 120 -13.21 27.85 -8.30
C THR A 120 -13.48 28.60 -9.61
N GLN A 121 -14.62 29.27 -9.73
CA GLN A 121 -14.90 30.10 -10.91
C GLN A 121 -13.85 31.23 -11.10
N ALA A 122 -13.27 31.72 -10.01
CA ALA A 122 -12.21 32.73 -10.03
C ALA A 122 -10.82 32.15 -10.41
N GLY A 123 -10.68 30.82 -10.46
CA GLY A 123 -9.44 30.12 -10.79
C GLY A 123 -9.78 28.76 -11.38
N ALA A 124 -10.18 28.76 -12.66
CA ALA A 124 -10.64 27.59 -13.41
C ALA A 124 -9.49 26.62 -13.78
N ASP A 125 -8.25 27.04 -13.58
CA ASP A 125 -7.06 26.26 -13.89
C ASP A 125 -6.57 25.45 -12.70
N PHE A 126 -6.07 24.24 -12.96
CA PHE A 126 -5.48 23.40 -11.93
C PHE A 126 -4.16 24.01 -11.44
N PRO A 127 -4.02 24.36 -10.14
CA PRO A 127 -2.78 24.94 -9.61
C PRO A 127 -1.71 23.85 -9.45
N GLY A 128 -0.96 23.61 -10.52
CA GLY A 128 0.11 22.63 -10.54
C GLY A 128 0.70 22.36 -11.92
N PRO A 129 1.71 21.48 -11.98
CA PRO A 129 2.25 20.99 -13.25
C PRO A 129 1.17 20.28 -14.08
N ARG A 130 1.35 20.25 -15.41
CA ARG A 130 0.50 19.50 -16.33
C ARG A 130 0.35 18.06 -15.86
N VAL A 131 -0.89 17.60 -15.76
CA VAL A 131 -1.24 16.21 -15.37
C VAL A 131 -1.64 15.41 -16.61
N THR A 132 -1.26 14.12 -16.66
CA THR A 132 -1.67 13.19 -17.73
C THR A 132 -3.14 12.79 -17.61
N THR A 133 -3.70 12.84 -16.40
CA THR A 133 -5.09 12.48 -16.13
C THR A 133 -5.59 13.39 -15.01
N GLY A 134 -6.68 14.10 -15.28
CA GLY A 134 -7.39 14.93 -14.30
C GLY A 134 -8.77 14.33 -14.05
N MET A 135 -9.20 14.35 -12.79
CA MET A 135 -10.58 14.02 -12.42
C MET A 135 -11.14 15.22 -11.68
N ALA A 136 -12.18 15.83 -12.24
CA ALA A 136 -12.94 16.89 -11.58
C ALA A 136 -14.15 16.26 -10.89
N MET A 137 -14.27 16.48 -9.58
CA MET A 137 -15.41 16.03 -8.79
C MET A 137 -16.15 17.28 -8.30
N SER A 138 -17.42 17.42 -8.67
CA SER A 138 -18.30 18.45 -8.11
C SER A 138 -18.91 17.93 -6.81
N GLY A 139 -18.60 18.60 -5.69
CA GLY A 139 -19.17 18.27 -4.39
C GLY A 139 -20.54 18.91 -4.20
N GLY A 140 -21.56 18.10 -3.89
CA GLY A 140 -22.91 18.53 -3.54
C GLY A 140 -23.57 17.57 -2.55
N GLY A 141 -23.02 17.45 -1.33
CA GLY A 141 -23.62 16.70 -0.21
C GLY A 141 -23.52 15.17 -0.29
N SER A 142 -24.24 14.48 0.59
CA SER A 142 -24.24 13.01 0.77
C SER A 142 -24.65 12.21 -0.48
N ARG A 143 -25.16 12.88 -1.52
CA ARG A 143 -25.50 12.26 -2.82
C ARG A 143 -24.27 11.97 -3.70
N ALA A 144 -23.14 12.62 -3.44
CA ALA A 144 -21.91 12.41 -4.20
C ALA A 144 -21.08 11.19 -3.72
N LEU A 145 -21.41 10.61 -2.56
CA LEU A 145 -20.71 9.47 -1.95
C LEU A 145 -21.46 8.14 -2.08
N ALA A 146 -22.66 8.15 -2.69
CA ALA A 146 -23.44 6.94 -2.95
C ALA A 146 -23.01 6.34 -4.30
N MET A 147 -21.93 5.56 -4.28
CA MET A 147 -21.60 4.57 -5.30
C MET A 147 -21.31 3.24 -4.63
#